data_AF-A0A3N5XSV0-F1
#
_entry.id   AF-A0A3N5XSV0-F1
#
_cell.length_a   1.000
_cell.length_b   1.000
_cell.length_c   1.000
_cell.angle_alpha   90.00
_cell.angle_beta   90.00
_cell.angle_gamma   90.00
#
_symmetry.space_group_name_H-M   'P 1'
#
loop_
_entity.id
_entity.type
_entity.pdbx_description
1 polymer ?
#
loop_
_entity_poly.entity_id
_entity_poly.type
_entity_poly.pdbx_seq_one_letter_code
_entity_poly.pdbx_strand_id
1 'polypeptide(L)'
;MKFWVAQDGCPSAPVIEQLPDLNTGDGTSTIVERYTGCRDGTVVELYRVIGGGHTWPSGPQYLPEKLIGKTCRDFDAADVIWKFFKLHPLKQ
;
A
#
# COMPACT_ATOMS: atom_id res chain seq x y z
N MET A 1 4.33 -9.99 -4.83
CA MET A 1 3.85 -9.23 -6.00
C MET A 1 3.79 -10.02 -7.30
N LYS A 2 4.83 -10.81 -7.65
CA LYS A 2 4.90 -11.59 -8.90
C LYS A 2 3.63 -12.39 -9.26
N PHE A 3 2.97 -13.01 -8.28
CA PHE A 3 1.73 -13.76 -8.50
C PHE A 3 0.62 -12.89 -9.08
N TRP A 4 0.25 -11.80 -8.41
CA TRP A 4 -0.84 -10.89 -8.84
C TRP A 4 -0.52 -10.20 -10.17
N VAL A 5 0.71 -9.73 -10.34
CA VAL A 5 1.19 -9.14 -11.61
C VAL A 5 1.04 -10.13 -12.78
N ALA A 6 1.39 -11.41 -12.56
CA ALA A 6 1.24 -12.43 -13.58
C ALA A 6 -0.22 -12.81 -13.84
N GLN A 7 -1.02 -12.93 -12.77
CA GLN A 7 -2.44 -13.26 -12.85
C GLN A 7 -3.21 -12.21 -13.67
N ASP A 8 -2.95 -10.93 -13.41
CA ASP A 8 -3.65 -9.82 -14.07
C ASP A 8 -2.98 -9.39 -15.39
N GLY A 9 -1.92 -10.09 -15.82
CA GLY A 9 -1.25 -9.82 -17.10
C GLY A 9 -0.60 -8.44 -17.17
N CYS A 10 -0.07 -7.95 -16.05
CA CYS A 10 0.59 -6.66 -15.97
C CYS A 10 2.01 -6.68 -16.59
N PRO A 11 2.52 -5.54 -17.08
CA PRO A 11 3.94 -5.37 -17.36
C PRO A 11 4.81 -5.72 -16.14
N SER A 12 6.03 -6.19 -16.37
CA SER A 12 6.91 -6.67 -15.28
C SER A 12 7.48 -5.54 -14.41
N ALA A 13 7.54 -4.31 -14.92
CA ALA A 13 8.11 -3.17 -14.21
C ALA A 13 7.00 -2.25 -13.67
N PRO A 14 6.95 -2.00 -12.35
CA PRO A 14 6.03 -1.02 -11.78
C PRO A 14 6.57 0.41 -11.89
N VAL A 15 5.68 1.38 -11.77
CA VAL A 15 6.04 2.74 -11.35
C VAL A 15 6.24 2.71 -9.83
N ILE A 16 7.41 3.15 -9.37
CA ILE A 16 7.76 3.19 -7.95
C ILE A 16 7.68 4.63 -7.46
N GLU A 17 6.93 4.85 -6.39
CA GLU A 17 6.78 6.14 -5.71
C GLU A 17 7.10 6.00 -4.23
N GLN A 18 7.81 6.96 -3.64
CA GLN A 18 7.90 7.09 -2.20
C GLN A 18 6.84 8.08 -1.74
N LEU A 19 5.96 7.66 -0.82
CA LEU A 19 4.97 8.57 -0.25
C LEU A 19 5.67 9.62 0.62
N PRO A 20 5.09 10.83 0.75
CA PRO A 20 5.55 11.80 1.74
C PRO A 20 5.57 11.18 3.14
N ASP A 21 6.68 11.37 3.85
CA ASP A 21 6.80 11.10 5.28
C ASP A 21 6.14 12.27 6.02
N LEU A 22 4.90 12.07 6.45
CA LEU A 22 4.10 13.09 7.14
C LEU A 22 4.31 13.03 8.65
N ASN A 23 4.78 11.89 9.18
CA ASN A 23 5.09 11.72 10.59
C ASN A 23 6.51 11.18 10.79
N THR A 24 7.47 12.09 10.67
CA THR A 24 8.91 11.79 10.80
C THR A 24 9.32 11.23 12.16
N GLY A 25 8.44 11.30 13.18
CA GLY A 25 8.68 10.77 14.51
C GLY A 25 8.35 9.29 14.67
N ASP A 26 7.56 8.70 13.76
CA ASP A 26 7.22 7.27 13.81
C ASP A 26 8.35 6.38 13.24
N GLY A 27 9.32 6.97 12.53
CA GLY A 27 10.46 6.26 11.97
C GLY A 27 10.07 5.19 10.96
N THR A 28 8.94 5.39 10.27
CA THR A 28 8.49 4.58 9.15
C THR A 28 8.57 5.38 7.85
N SER A 29 8.45 4.68 6.72
CA SER A 29 8.27 5.31 5.41
C SER A 29 7.53 4.35 4.50
N THR A 30 6.93 4.84 3.41
CA THR A 30 6.14 3.98 2.52
C THR A 30 6.61 4.10 1.08
N ILE A 31 6.88 2.95 0.45
CA ILE A 31 7.09 2.83 -1.00
C ILE A 31 5.85 2.20 -1.63
N VAL A 32 5.36 2.78 -2.71
CA VAL A 32 4.26 2.24 -3.52
C VAL A 32 4.79 1.77 -4.85
N GLU A 33 4.49 0.53 -5.21
CA GLU A 33 4.75 -0.04 -6.53
C GLU A 33 3.41 -0.17 -7.27
N ARG A 34 3.23 0.55 -8.39
CA ARG A 34 2.01 0.50 -9.22
C ARG A 34 2.28 -0.17 -10.56
N TYR A 35 1.52 -1.22 -10.82
CA TYR A 35 1.51 -1.94 -12.09
C TYR A 35 0.27 -1.51 -12.86
N THR A 36 0.47 -0.77 -13.95
CA THR A 36 -0.58 -0.27 -14.84
C THR A 36 -0.48 -0.91 -16.21
N GLY A 37 -1.50 -0.74 -17.06
CA GLY A 37 -1.53 -1.37 -18.38
C GLY A 37 -1.70 -2.89 -18.33
N CYS A 38 -2.33 -3.40 -17.26
CA CYS A 38 -2.65 -4.80 -17.13
C CYS A 38 -3.88 -5.18 -17.98
N ARG A 39 -4.21 -6.48 -18.00
CA ARG A 39 -5.35 -7.00 -18.77
C ARG A 39 -6.65 -6.32 -18.32
N ASP A 40 -7.51 -6.01 -19.30
CA ASP A 40 -8.84 -5.43 -19.12
C ASP A 40 -8.88 -4.08 -18.37
N GLY A 41 -7.75 -3.37 -18.33
CA GLY A 41 -7.61 -2.11 -17.60
C GLY A 41 -7.41 -2.30 -16.09
N THR A 42 -7.07 -3.51 -15.65
CA THR A 42 -6.74 -3.80 -14.24
C THR A 42 -5.49 -3.02 -13.82
N VAL A 43 -5.40 -2.74 -12.53
CA VAL A 43 -4.25 -2.13 -11.88
C VAL A 43 -3.91 -2.93 -10.65
N VAL A 44 -2.62 -3.08 -10.36
CA VAL A 44 -2.17 -3.71 -9.13
C VAL A 44 -1.23 -2.78 -8.38
N GLU A 45 -1.54 -2.48 -7.12
CA GLU A 45 -0.74 -1.59 -6.28
C GLU A 45 -0.23 -2.32 -5.03
N LEU A 46 1.06 -2.14 -4.71
CA LEU A 46 1.67 -2.64 -3.48
C LEU A 46 2.16 -1.46 -2.64
N TYR A 47 1.58 -1.31 -1.45
CA TYR A 47 2.05 -0.38 -0.44
C TYR A 47 2.96 -1.12 0.53
N ARG A 48 4.25 -0.80 0.50
CA ARG A 48 5.27 -1.38 1.39
C ARG A 48 5.68 -0.35 2.43
N VAL A 49 5.24 -0.58 3.66
CA VAL A 49 5.70 0.17 4.84
C VAL A 49 7.06 -0.37 5.30
N ILE A 50 8.07 0.49 5.33
CA ILE A 50 9.42 0.21 5.77
C ILE A 50 9.56 0.66 7.22
N GLY A 51 10.14 -0.18 8.09
CA GLY A 51 10.27 0.11 9.52
C GLY A 51 8.97 -0.03 10.32
N GLY A 52 7.85 -0.33 9.64
CA GLY A 52 6.56 -0.60 10.26
C GLY A 52 6.46 -1.98 10.90
N GLY A 53 5.51 -2.12 11.81
CA GLY A 53 5.13 -3.35 12.48
C GLY A 53 3.89 -4.03 11.91
N HIS A 54 3.41 -5.07 12.60
CA HIS A 54 2.14 -5.76 12.34
C HIS A 54 0.94 -4.94 12.84
N THR A 55 0.72 -3.80 12.17
CA THR A 55 -0.28 -2.78 12.53
C THR A 55 -1.05 -2.34 11.28
N TRP A 56 -2.20 -1.70 11.49
CA TRP A 56 -2.95 -1.05 10.43
C TRP A 56 -2.45 0.39 10.26
N PRO A 57 -1.98 0.83 9.07
CA PRO A 57 -1.53 2.21 8.86
C PRO A 57 -2.61 3.24 9.23
N SER A 58 -2.21 4.27 9.96
CA SER A 58 -3.08 5.25 10.65
C SER A 58 -4.09 4.69 11.66
N GLY A 59 -4.03 3.39 11.95
CA GLY A 59 -4.78 2.77 13.04
C GLY A 59 -4.18 3.05 14.43
N PRO A 60 -4.88 2.62 15.49
CA PRO A 60 -4.36 2.73 16.85
C PRO A 60 -3.16 1.79 17.06
N GLN A 61 -2.19 2.22 17.86
CA GLN A 61 -1.14 1.35 18.40
C GLN A 61 -1.75 0.46 19.49
N TYR A 62 -2.42 -0.61 19.08
CA TYR A 62 -3.33 -1.39 19.95
C TYR A 62 -2.61 -2.35 20.91
N LEU A 63 -1.31 -2.62 20.69
CA LEU A 63 -0.42 -3.33 21.62
C LEU A 63 0.93 -2.60 21.72
N PRO A 64 1.74 -2.87 22.76
CA PRO A 64 3.06 -2.26 22.91
C PRO A 64 3.92 -2.42 21.65
N GLU A 65 4.61 -1.35 21.25
CA GLU A 65 5.48 -1.33 20.07
C GLU A 65 6.50 -2.47 20.07
N LYS A 66 7.02 -2.85 21.25
CA LYS A 66 7.98 -3.97 21.38
C LYS A 66 7.43 -5.32 20.92
N LEU A 67 6.10 -5.50 20.86
CA LEU A 67 5.46 -6.75 20.48
C LEU A 67 4.99 -6.74 19.01
N ILE A 68 4.39 -5.63 18.57
CA ILE A 68 3.78 -5.55 17.24
C ILE A 68 4.52 -4.61 16.29
N GLY A 69 5.59 -3.96 16.72
CA GLY A 69 6.29 -2.92 15.96
C GLY A 69 5.53 -1.61 15.89
N LYS A 70 6.03 -0.72 15.03
CA LYS A 70 5.56 0.66 14.89
C LYS A 70 4.35 0.77 13.97
N THR A 71 3.46 1.70 14.26
CA THR A 71 2.36 2.05 13.35
C THR A 71 2.78 3.21 12.46
N CYS A 72 2.76 3.02 11.14
CA CYS A 72 2.95 4.10 10.17
C CYS A 72 1.76 5.06 10.20
N ARG A 73 2.02 6.36 10.23
CA ARG A 73 1.03 7.45 10.30
C ARG A 73 1.06 8.36 9.07
N ASP A 74 1.75 7.95 8.00
CA ASP A 74 1.90 8.74 6.78
C ASP A 74 0.68 8.70 5.85
N PHE A 75 -0.15 7.67 5.95
CA PHE A 75 -1.35 7.51 5.13
C PHE A 75 -2.41 6.68 5.85
N ASP A 76 -3.67 6.90 5.49
CA ASP A 76 -4.80 6.08 5.94
C ASP A 76 -5.02 4.91 4.96
N ALA A 77 -4.84 3.68 5.45
CA ALA A 77 -4.98 2.50 4.61
C ALA A 77 -6.44 2.24 4.17
N ALA A 78 -7.43 2.60 4.99
CA ALA A 78 -8.84 2.43 4.62
C ALA A 78 -9.21 3.39 3.49
N ASP A 79 -8.76 4.64 3.55
CA ASP A 79 -8.97 5.62 2.48
C ASP A 79 -8.26 5.21 1.18
N VAL A 80 -7.02 4.72 1.26
CA VAL A 80 -6.28 4.22 0.09
C VAL A 80 -7.02 3.05 -0.56
N ILE A 81 -7.41 2.04 0.21
CA ILE A 81 -8.12 0.87 -0.28
C ILE A 81 -9.47 1.28 -0.89
N TRP A 82 -10.21 2.16 -0.21
CA TRP A 82 -11.51 2.63 -0.70
C TRP A 82 -11.38 3.42 -2.01
N LYS A 83 -10.38 4.32 -2.10
CA LYS A 83 -10.08 5.06 -3.32
C LYS A 83 -9.72 4.12 -4.47
N PHE A 84 -8.92 3.08 -4.21
CA PHE A 84 -8.59 2.07 -5.22
C PHE A 84 -9.84 1.41 -5.80
N PHE A 85 -10.74 0.92 -4.95
CA PHE A 85 -11.98 0.27 -5.43
C PHE A 85 -12.95 1.24 -6.10
N LYS A 86 -13.04 2.50 -5.65
CA LYS A 86 -13.84 3.52 -6.33
C LYS A 86 -13.37 3.82 -7.75
N LEU A 87 -12.06 3.76 -7.99
CA LEU A 87 -11.47 3.97 -9.32
C LEU A 87 -11.56 2.71 -10.20
N HIS A 88 -11.79 1.54 -9.61
CA HIS A 88 -11.89 0.25 -10.30
C HIS A 88 -13.21 -0.46 -9.95
N PRO A 89 -14.38 0.12 -10.30
CA PRO A 89 -15.65 -0.52 -10.03
C PRO A 89 -15.76 -1.84 -10.81
N LEU A 90 -16.44 -2.82 -10.21
CA LEU A 90 -16.81 -4.04 -10.91
C LEU A 90 -17.64 -3.68 -12.16
N LYS A 91 -17.20 -4.14 -13.33
CA LYS A 91 -17.96 -3.99 -14.57
C LYS A 91 -19.27 -4.78 -14.43
N GLN A 92 -20.38 -4.11 -14.66
CA GLN A 92 -21.72 -4.71 -14.69
C GLN A 92 -21.93 -5.49 -15.99
#